data_AF-A0A2D4VWD0-F1
#
_entry.id   AF-A0A2D4VWD0-F1
#
_cell.length_a   1.000
_cell.length_b   1.000
_cell.length_c   1.000
_cell.angle_alpha   90.00
_cell.angle_beta   90.00
_cell.angle_gamma   90.00
#
_symmetry.space_group_name_H-M   'P 1'
#
loop_
_entity.id
_entity.type
_entity.pdbx_description
1 polymer ?
#
loop_
_entity_poly.entity_id
_entity_poly.type
_entity_poly.pdbx_seq_one_letter_code
_entity_poly.pdbx_strand_id
1 'polypeptide(L)' 'MKRWRHLTVALGIMPALAIYVGVMVWLSTFIMDIHFLVDLVFFVIAGLAWIPAAGVVVGWLADHEAH' A
#
# COMPACT_ATOMS: atom_id res chain seq x y z
N MET A 1 -23.52 8.73 10.24
CA MET A 1 -22.82 7.45 9.99
C MET A 1 -21.43 7.58 9.33
N LYS A 2 -20.85 8.78 9.17
CA LYS A 2 -19.50 9.00 8.58
C LYS A 2 -18.35 8.29 9.31
N ARG A 3 -18.41 8.25 10.65
CA ARG A 3 -17.31 7.74 11.50
C ARG A 3 -17.04 6.23 11.38
N TRP A 4 -18.05 5.44 11.03
CA TRP A 4 -17.91 3.98 10.87
C TRP A 4 -17.28 3.61 9.52
N ARG A 5 -17.42 4.45 8.48
CA ARG A 5 -16.84 4.22 7.15
C ARG A 5 -15.31 4.38 7.11
N HIS A 6 -14.77 5.41 7.77
CA HIS A 6 -13.32 5.52 7.93
C HIS A 6 -12.73 4.33 8.70
N LEU A 7 -13.48 3.80 9.66
CA LEU A 7 -13.12 2.58 10.39
C LEU A 7 -13.14 1.36 9.48
N THR A 8 -14.17 1.17 8.65
CA THR A 8 -14.24 0.07 7.66
C THR A 8 -13.13 0.17 6.61
N VAL A 9 -12.85 1.37 6.12
CA VAL A 9 -11.76 1.62 5.16
C VAL A 9 -10.41 1.39 5.81
N ALA A 10 -10.19 1.88 7.04
CA ALA A 10 -8.97 1.60 7.78
C ALA A 10 -8.80 0.10 8.04
N LEU A 11 -9.89 -0.62 8.39
CA LEU A 11 -9.88 -2.07 8.57
C LEU A 11 -9.63 -2.84 7.27
N GLY A 12 -9.84 -2.25 6.09
CA GLY A 12 -9.51 -2.87 4.80
C GLY A 12 -8.10 -2.52 4.32
N ILE A 13 -7.75 -1.23 4.35
CA ILE A 13 -6.45 -0.73 3.89
C ILE A 13 -5.32 -1.27 4.78
N MET A 14 -5.47 -1.26 6.10
CA MET A 14 -4.40 -1.69 7.02
C MET A 14 -3.97 -3.14 6.76
N PRO A 15 -4.87 -4.15 6.70
CA PRO A 15 -4.47 -5.50 6.36
C PRO A 15 -4.01 -5.63 4.90
N ALA A 16 -4.61 -4.93 3.95
CA ALA A 16 -4.13 -4.97 2.56
C ALA A 16 -2.69 -4.44 2.43
N LEU A 17 -2.38 -3.33 3.11
CA LEU A 17 -1.04 -2.76 3.19
C LEU A 17 -0.08 -3.70 3.92
N ALA A 18 -0.51 -4.32 5.02
CA ALA A 18 0.31 -5.27 5.76
C ALA A 18 0.66 -6.50 4.91
N ILE A 19 -0.31 -7.04 4.14
CA ILE A 19 -0.08 -8.12 3.18
C ILE A 19 0.90 -7.66 2.11
N TYR A 20 0.66 -6.48 1.52
CA TYR A 20 1.54 -5.93 0.49
C TYR A 20 2.98 -5.78 0.96
N VAL A 21 3.19 -5.15 2.11
CA VAL A 21 4.51 -5.00 2.73
C VAL A 21 5.12 -6.36 3.02
N GLY A 22 4.36 -7.31 3.57
CA GLY A 22 4.83 -8.68 3.82
C GLY A 22 5.31 -9.38 2.55
N VAL A 23 4.57 -9.25 1.44
CA VAL A 23 4.96 -9.80 0.14
C VAL A 23 6.21 -9.09 -0.41
N MET A 24 6.30 -7.76 -0.30
CA MET A 24 7.48 -7.01 -0.76
C MET A 24 8.73 -7.33 0.06
N VAL A 25 8.61 -7.50 1.38
CA VAL A 25 9.71 -7.93 2.26
C VAL A 25 10.13 -9.36 1.95
N TRP A 26 9.17 -10.26 1.69
CA TRP A 26 9.50 -11.62 1.27
C TRP A 26 10.20 -11.62 -0.10
N LEU A 27 9.72 -10.83 -1.06
CA LEU A 27 10.37 -10.66 -2.37
C LEU A 27 11.78 -10.09 -2.25
N SER A 28 12.00 -9.16 -1.31
CA SER A 28 13.33 -8.57 -1.12
C SER A 28 14.36 -9.61 -0.68
N THR A 29 13.97 -10.73 -0.07
CA THR A 29 14.92 -11.81 0.30
C THR A 29 15.61 -12.47 -0.90
N PHE A 30 15.04 -12.35 -2.11
CA PHE A 30 15.65 -12.87 -3.34
C PHE A 30 16.60 -11.87 -4.01
N ILE A 31 16.61 -10.63 -3.54
CA ILE A 31 17.25 -9.50 -4.23
C ILE A 31 18.32 -8.84 -3.33
N MET A 32 18.05 -8.78 -2.02
CA MET A 32 19.01 -8.30 -1.02
C MET A 32 20.33 -9.09 -1.11
N ASP A 33 21.42 -8.41 -0.78
CA ASP A 33 22.81 -8.89 -0.87
C ASP A 33 23.40 -9.00 -2.30
N ILE A 34 22.66 -8.66 -3.35
CA ILE A 34 23.22 -8.55 -4.71
C ILE A 34 24.03 -7.25 -4.86
N HIS A 35 23.39 -6.10 -4.64
CA HIS A 35 24.03 -4.79 -4.72
C HIS A 35 23.11 -3.70 -4.15
N PHE A 36 23.64 -2.75 -3.38
CA PHE A 36 22.85 -1.71 -2.71
C PHE A 36 21.94 -0.91 -3.65
N LEU A 37 22.39 -0.67 -4.89
CA LEU A 37 21.63 0.08 -5.89
C LEU A 37 20.38 -0.68 -6.35
N VAL A 38 20.46 -2.01 -6.42
CA VAL A 38 19.33 -2.87 -6.77
C VAL A 38 18.30 -2.83 -5.64
N ASP A 39 18.76 -2.88 -4.39
CA ASP A 39 17.89 -2.77 -3.21
C ASP A 39 17.19 -1.41 -3.18
N LEU A 40 17.93 -0.32 -3.44
CA LEU A 40 17.37 1.03 -3.52
C LEU A 40 16.27 1.11 -4.59
N VAL A 41 16.56 0.65 -5.81
CA VAL A 41 15.59 0.67 -6.91
C VAL A 41 14.36 -0.18 -6.58
N PHE A 42 14.57 -1.37 -6.01
CA PHE A 42 13.48 -2.24 -5.59
C PHE A 42 12.56 -1.57 -4.57
N PHE A 43 13.10 -1.01 -3.48
CA PHE A 43 12.29 -0.39 -2.45
C PHE A 43 11.63 0.91 -2.90
N VAL A 44 12.27 1.70 -3.79
CA VAL A 44 11.64 2.89 -4.39
C VAL A 44 10.45 2.47 -5.26
N ILE A 45 10.62 1.49 -6.14
CA ILE A 45 9.54 1.01 -7.00
C ILE A 45 8.41 0.39 -6.18
N ALA A 46 8.75 -0.45 -5.19
CA ALA A 46 7.76 -1.04 -4.28
C ALA A 46 6.98 0.05 -3.50
N GLY A 47 7.66 1.06 -2.97
CA GLY A 47 6.98 2.17 -2.29
C GLY A 47 6.01 2.93 -3.21
N LEU A 48 6.41 3.18 -4.46
CA LEU A 48 5.58 3.89 -5.44
C LEU A 48 4.45 3.04 -6.01
N ALA A 49 4.65 1.73 -6.15
CA ALA A 49 3.68 0.80 -6.72
C ALA A 49 2.39 0.69 -5.89
N TRP A 50 2.43 1.06 -4.60
CA TRP A 50 1.25 1.12 -3.75
C TRP A 50 0.36 2.35 -3.99
N ILE A 51 0.89 3.42 -4.59
CA ILE A 51 0.18 4.71 -4.75
C ILE A 51 -1.13 4.57 -5.54
N PRO A 52 -1.21 3.83 -6.67
CA PRO A 52 -2.47 3.66 -7.40
C PRO A 52 -3.54 2.98 -6.55
N ALA A 53 -3.18 1.96 -5.78
CA ALA A 53 -4.10 1.27 -4.89
C ALA A 53 -4.64 2.20 -3.80
N ALA A 54 -3.78 3.01 -3.19
CA ALA A 54 -4.19 4.05 -2.25
C ALA A 54 -5.13 5.08 -2.90
N GLY A 55 -4.82 5.51 -4.13
CA GLY A 55 -5.63 6.47 -4.89
C GLY A 55 -7.06 5.98 -5.15
N VAL A 56 -7.25 4.70 -5.48
CA VAL A 56 -8.58 4.10 -5.67
C VAL A 56 -9.40 4.18 -4.38
N VAL A 57 -8.80 3.89 -3.23
CA VAL A 57 -9.54 3.90 -1.96
C VAL A 57 -9.86 5.33 -1.51
N VAL A 58 -8.93 6.27 -1.69
CA VAL A 58 -9.16 7.70 -1.39
C VAL A 58 -10.23 8.29 -2.33
N GLY A 59 -10.20 7.95 -3.62
CA GLY A 59 -11.22 8.36 -4.59
C GLY A 59 -12.61 7.83 -4.24
N TRP A 60 -12.70 6.53 -3.91
CA TRP A 60 -13.96 5.95 -3.40
C TRP A 60 -14.48 6.67 -2.16
N LEU A 61 -13.59 7.01 -1.24
CA LEU A 61 -13.95 7.74 -0.02
C LEU A 61 -14.51 9.13 -0.37
N ALA A 62 -13.85 9.86 -1.28
CA ALA A 62 -14.25 11.19 -1.72
C ALA A 62 -15.63 11.18 -2.40
N ASP A 63 -15.86 10.26 -3.33
CA ASP A 63 -17.15 10.14 -4.04
C ASP A 63 -18.31 9.80 -3.09
N HIS A 64 -18.05 8.99 -2.06
CA HIS A 64 -19.07 8.59 -1.08
C HIS A 64 -19.21 9.59 0.09
N GLU A 65 -18.38 10.65 0.19
CA GLU A 65 -18.51 11.72 1.18
C GLU A 65 -19.10 13.03 0.63
N ALA A 66 -19.11 13.19 -0.70
CA ALA A 66 -19.57 14.39 -1.39
C ALA A 66 -21.11 14.51 -1.50
N HIS A 67 -21.87 13.51 -1.04
CA HIS A 67 -23.34 13.52 -1.00
C HIS A 67 -23.90 13.41 0.43
#